data_AF-A0A402CZA5-F1
#
_entry.id   AF-A0A402CZA5-F1
#
_cell.length_a   1.000
_cell.length_b   1.000
_cell.length_c   1.000
_cell.angle_alpha   90.00
_cell.angle_beta   90.00
_cell.angle_gamma   90.00
#
_symmetry.space_group_name_H-M   'P 1'
#
loop_
_entity.id
_entity.type
_entity.pdbx_description
1 polymer ?
#
loop_
_entity_poly.entity_id
_entity_poly.type
_entity_poly.pdbx_seq_one_letter_code
_entity_poly.pdbx_strand_id
1 'polypeptide(L)'
;MNRLTSLRRTPILAAAPLALALCLLPPPHAANAALLVPGASICLQDTANGKYVCADNFGANPLVANRSTAAAWESFTVLDAGGGNIALRSQINGEYVCADNAGASPLIANRTAFGPWETFTEINAGGGHIALRAMANSKYVSANNSSNNLVASSTSIGSWESFSVQTMPVTVSPKVYYGTMHGWQDLLNSPSQWTYVRANVDGFYANFIQLLPTVGNPGAMCSQLAPLMTHKNAYFESDSRYTGLGGFPNGGQYTLSTEAQEMNELLNAGFNITYTSLNYGVDNDKLSQCRTLGLPSGAIRPCLAQNGPWLFGGDINQNVQNNPSIRNDIGRTEGQSTDGPMDLWVSNNGQMQQGSVSVVKYARNLGKLSMVMVSPGDLPAAQWLSAAQQCIRYHENQGATPEIWADYAYDTQTPTLPESNSDGSAANTTTGVAYWLIHHVTDPAHWARLTLPNTRGLRTCSAPTTLSASARAQMAATGTTPLERTEADLYVPTTRLANGRRAATRVIDLTLRNESQWLDLSPVLRAEIDDPGRQWTVGFRMGGKDITEAVAEKDGFAFLKDQRLWPSASKKLQLVLTCANPAKAHPVTVRIGLLANPSRPDKLNEMLTIHGSTTNNAAAMASAAIAHP
;
A
#
# COMPACT_ATOMS: atom_id res chain seq x y z
N MET A 1 39.82 56.53 -38.57
CA MET A 1 39.95 57.99 -38.35
C MET A 1 38.89 58.37 -37.32
N ASN A 2 39.26 58.77 -36.10
CA ASN A 2 39.46 60.17 -35.65
C ASN A 2 38.15 61.00 -35.67
N ARG A 3 37.70 61.73 -34.62
CA ARG A 3 38.09 61.95 -33.19
C ARG A 3 36.80 62.35 -32.45
N LEU A 4 36.51 62.01 -31.19
CA LEU A 4 37.17 62.30 -29.89
C LEU A 4 37.03 63.77 -29.41
N THR A 5 36.33 63.96 -28.28
CA THR A 5 36.36 65.00 -27.20
C THR A 5 34.93 65.41 -26.77
N SER A 6 34.64 65.74 -25.50
CA SER A 6 35.52 66.03 -24.35
C SER A 6 35.04 65.45 -23.01
N LEU A 7 35.94 65.44 -22.02
CA LEU A 7 35.76 64.91 -20.65
C LEU A 7 36.31 65.94 -19.65
N ARG A 8 35.57 66.25 -18.57
CA ARG A 8 36.07 66.84 -17.31
C ARG A 8 35.24 66.21 -16.17
N ARG A 9 35.74 65.25 -15.38
CA ARG A 9 36.76 65.30 -14.30
C ARG A 9 36.39 66.22 -13.12
N THR A 10 35.94 65.58 -12.04
CA THR A 10 36.10 65.98 -10.63
C THR A 10 36.34 64.69 -9.80
N PRO A 11 36.92 64.78 -8.59
CA PRO A 11 37.93 63.80 -8.16
C PRO A 11 37.44 62.68 -7.23
N ILE A 12 38.30 61.66 -7.13
CA ILE A 12 38.27 60.59 -6.13
C ILE A 12 38.63 61.17 -4.75
N LEU A 13 37.83 60.87 -3.73
CA LEU A 13 38.28 60.83 -2.34
C LEU A 13 38.19 59.38 -1.84
N ALA A 14 39.21 58.94 -1.10
CA ALA A 14 39.23 57.62 -0.49
C ALA A 14 38.34 57.57 0.77
N ALA A 15 37.73 56.41 1.02
CA ALA A 15 37.12 56.09 2.31
C ALA A 15 37.75 54.80 2.85
N ALA A 16 38.29 54.88 4.07
CA ALA A 16 38.86 53.75 4.82
C ALA A 16 37.73 52.82 5.34
N PRO A 17 38.04 51.57 5.72
CA PRO A 17 37.01 50.61 6.11
C PRO A 17 36.44 50.96 7.50
N LEU A 18 35.14 51.22 7.57
CA LEU A 18 34.43 51.29 8.84
C LEU A 18 34.06 49.85 9.26
N ALA A 19 34.70 49.35 10.32
CA ALA A 19 34.39 48.05 10.88
C ALA A 19 33.02 48.08 11.58
N LEU A 20 31.96 47.77 10.84
CA LEU A 20 30.67 47.46 11.44
C LEU A 20 30.74 46.00 11.94
N ALA A 21 30.77 45.83 13.25
CA ALA A 21 30.65 44.52 13.88
C ALA A 21 29.27 43.94 13.57
N LEU A 22 29.18 43.15 12.49
CA LEU A 22 27.99 42.40 12.16
C LEU A 22 27.80 41.36 13.26
N CYS A 23 26.90 41.64 14.18
CA CYS A 23 26.47 40.67 15.18
C CYS A 23 25.83 39.51 14.42
N LEU A 24 26.58 38.41 14.28
CA LEU A 24 26.11 37.15 13.74
C LEU A 24 25.09 36.55 14.71
N LEU A 25 23.87 37.08 14.68
CA LEU A 25 22.72 36.28 15.03
C LEU A 25 22.72 35.10 14.05
N PRO A 26 22.75 33.84 14.53
CA PRO A 26 22.53 32.71 13.65
C PRO A 26 21.17 32.88 12.95
N PRO A 27 21.00 32.34 11.74
CA PRO A 27 19.68 32.37 11.09
C PRO A 27 18.61 31.84 12.05
N PRO A 28 17.37 32.35 12.00
CA PRO A 28 16.29 31.75 12.76
C PRO A 28 16.26 30.26 12.42
N HIS A 29 16.57 29.43 13.42
CA HIS A 29 16.64 28.00 13.25
C HIS A 29 15.31 27.55 12.67
N ALA A 30 15.35 26.83 11.55
CA ALA A 30 14.15 26.20 11.03
C ALA A 30 13.53 25.40 12.17
N ALA A 31 12.26 25.69 12.49
CA ALA A 31 11.54 24.87 13.44
C ALA A 31 11.51 23.46 12.84
N ASN A 32 12.17 22.50 13.48
CA ASN A 32 12.14 21.12 13.02
C ASN A 32 10.67 20.69 12.94
N ALA A 33 10.23 20.33 11.74
CA ALA A 33 8.89 19.80 11.53
C ALA A 33 8.76 18.51 12.35
N ALA A 34 7.62 18.35 13.03
CA ALA A 34 7.30 17.13 13.76
C ALA A 34 7.32 15.93 12.82
N LEU A 35 7.97 14.84 13.23
CA LEU A 35 8.06 13.61 12.44
C LEU A 35 6.83 12.70 12.64
N LEU A 36 6.11 12.86 13.76
CA LEU A 36 4.83 12.18 14.01
C LEU A 36 3.68 13.03 13.48
N VAL A 37 3.49 13.02 12.17
CA VAL A 37 2.38 13.71 11.49
C VAL A 37 1.06 12.96 11.74
N PRO A 38 0.02 13.59 12.32
CA PRO A 38 -1.29 12.95 12.49
C PRO A 38 -1.86 12.40 11.17
N GLY A 39 -2.42 11.18 11.23
CA GLY A 39 -2.89 10.44 10.07
C GLY A 39 -1.83 9.55 9.41
N ALA A 40 -0.54 9.77 9.66
CA ALA A 40 0.51 8.88 9.16
C ALA A 40 0.47 7.51 9.87
N SER A 41 0.77 6.46 9.12
CA SER A 41 1.26 5.20 9.69
C SER A 41 2.78 5.32 9.83
N ILE A 42 3.34 4.87 10.94
CA ILE A 42 4.77 4.94 11.23
C ILE A 42 5.27 3.67 11.92
N CYS A 43 6.56 3.41 11.81
CA CYS A 43 7.29 2.54 12.72
C CYS A 43 8.37 3.35 13.47
N LEU A 44 8.67 2.92 14.69
CA LEU A 44 9.69 3.51 15.55
C LEU A 44 10.87 2.54 15.66
N GLN A 45 12.09 3.02 15.43
CA GLN A 45 13.32 2.26 15.65
C GLN A 45 14.11 2.88 16.80
N ASP A 46 14.37 2.11 17.86
CA ASP A 46 15.24 2.53 18.96
C ASP A 46 16.68 2.74 18.45
N THR A 47 17.27 3.90 18.74
CA THR A 47 18.59 4.26 18.21
C THR A 47 19.77 3.63 18.97
N ALA A 48 19.55 3.09 20.17
CA ALA A 48 20.60 2.42 20.95
C ALA A 48 20.85 0.98 20.50
N ASN A 49 19.78 0.23 20.20
CA ASN A 49 19.85 -1.17 19.82
C ASN A 49 19.55 -1.42 18.31
N GLY A 50 19.05 -0.41 17.59
CA GLY A 50 18.74 -0.49 16.16
C GLY A 50 17.53 -1.38 15.84
N LYS A 51 16.62 -1.61 16.79
CA LYS A 51 15.46 -2.48 16.66
C LYS A 51 14.15 -1.69 16.62
N TYR A 52 13.22 -2.18 15.83
CA TYR A 52 11.88 -1.63 15.76
C TYR A 52 11.04 -2.03 16.98
N VAL A 53 10.22 -1.07 17.42
CA VAL A 53 9.24 -1.19 18.49
C VAL A 53 8.07 -2.03 17.99
N CYS A 54 7.71 -3.07 18.74
CA CYS A 54 6.72 -4.07 18.35
C CYS A 54 5.58 -4.17 19.37
N ALA A 55 4.33 -4.13 18.91
CA ALA A 55 3.13 -4.54 19.63
C ALA A 55 3.00 -6.08 19.61
N ASP A 56 3.87 -6.74 20.38
CA ASP A 56 4.02 -8.20 20.35
C ASP A 56 2.74 -8.94 20.80
N ASN A 57 2.56 -10.19 20.35
CA ASN A 57 1.40 -11.03 20.65
C ASN A 57 0.05 -10.33 20.37
N PHE A 58 -0.13 -9.80 19.16
CA PHE A 58 -1.32 -9.05 18.74
C PHE A 58 -1.64 -7.83 19.64
N GLY A 59 -0.61 -7.16 20.18
CA GLY A 59 -0.76 -6.05 21.12
C GLY A 59 -1.17 -6.44 22.55
N ALA A 60 -1.41 -7.73 22.83
CA ALA A 60 -1.73 -8.20 24.18
C ALA A 60 -0.51 -8.21 25.13
N ASN A 61 0.71 -8.11 24.59
CA ASN A 61 1.93 -7.94 25.37
C ASN A 61 2.39 -6.47 25.36
N PRO A 62 3.26 -6.07 26.32
CA PRO A 62 3.94 -4.78 26.26
C PRO A 62 4.70 -4.52 24.96
N LEU A 63 4.81 -3.24 24.60
CA LEU A 63 5.64 -2.79 23.48
C LEU A 63 7.12 -3.05 23.77
N VAL A 64 7.81 -3.61 22.78
CA VAL A 64 9.20 -4.07 22.93
C VAL A 64 10.06 -3.72 21.70
N ALA A 65 11.25 -3.16 21.93
CA ALA A 65 12.23 -2.85 20.88
C ALA A 65 13.14 -4.07 20.61
N ASN A 66 12.67 -5.01 19.77
CA ASN A 66 13.41 -6.25 19.49
C ASN A 66 13.42 -6.69 18.02
N ARG A 67 12.69 -6.03 17.11
CA ARG A 67 12.53 -6.46 15.72
C ARG A 67 13.60 -5.90 14.78
N SER A 68 14.11 -6.72 13.86
CA SER A 68 15.13 -6.32 12.87
C SER A 68 14.59 -5.42 11.76
N THR A 69 13.27 -5.47 11.55
CA THR A 69 12.53 -5.03 10.37
C THR A 69 11.18 -4.48 10.81
N ALA A 70 10.57 -3.59 10.02
CA ALA A 70 9.24 -3.05 10.31
C ALA A 70 8.17 -3.70 9.43
N ALA A 71 7.12 -4.23 10.06
CA ALA A 71 5.95 -4.81 9.43
C ALA A 71 4.69 -4.44 10.24
N ALA A 72 3.68 -5.32 10.25
CA ALA A 72 2.37 -5.05 10.85
C ALA A 72 2.40 -4.79 12.37
N TRP A 73 3.25 -5.50 13.12
CA TRP A 73 3.30 -5.40 14.58
C TRP A 73 4.11 -4.18 15.04
N GLU A 74 4.95 -3.65 14.14
CA GLU A 74 5.80 -2.48 14.38
C GLU A 74 5.17 -1.19 13.83
N SER A 75 3.94 -1.27 13.30
CA SER A 75 3.20 -0.17 12.68
C SER A 75 2.18 0.46 13.64
N PHE A 76 2.24 1.78 13.76
CA PHE A 76 1.37 2.60 14.58
C PHE A 76 0.79 3.74 13.75
N THR A 77 -0.50 4.00 13.86
CA THR A 77 -1.11 5.23 13.34
C THR A 77 -0.91 6.35 14.35
N VAL A 78 -0.47 7.53 13.90
CA VAL A 78 -0.42 8.76 14.69
C VAL A 78 -1.79 9.44 14.65
N LEU A 79 -2.31 9.85 15.81
CA LEU A 79 -3.52 10.66 15.92
C LEU A 79 -3.21 11.97 16.65
N ASP A 80 -3.93 13.04 16.29
CA ASP A 80 -3.90 14.30 17.04
C ASP A 80 -4.63 14.12 18.38
N ALA A 81 -3.93 14.36 19.48
CA ALA A 81 -4.48 14.34 20.83
C ALA A 81 -4.70 15.76 21.41
N GLY A 82 -4.50 16.79 20.58
CA GLY A 82 -4.73 18.20 20.92
C GLY A 82 -3.54 18.88 21.60
N GLY A 83 -3.45 20.19 21.40
CA GLY A 83 -2.41 21.03 22.04
C GLY A 83 -0.97 20.70 21.61
N GLY A 84 -0.78 20.10 20.43
CA GLY A 84 0.53 19.64 19.95
C GLY A 84 0.97 18.29 20.51
N ASN A 85 0.07 17.53 21.13
CA ASN A 85 0.32 16.16 21.56
C ASN A 85 -0.27 15.15 20.56
N ILE A 86 0.26 13.94 20.59
CA ILE A 86 -0.18 12.83 19.76
C ILE A 86 -0.65 11.64 20.61
N ALA A 87 -1.50 10.80 20.04
CA ALA A 87 -1.73 9.44 20.51
C ALA A 87 -1.20 8.46 19.44
N LEU A 88 -0.68 7.31 19.90
CA LEU A 88 -0.27 6.22 19.01
C LEU A 88 -1.32 5.10 19.08
N ARG A 89 -1.79 4.65 17.93
CA ARG A 89 -2.72 3.51 17.81
C ARG A 89 -2.01 2.36 17.10
N SER A 90 -1.88 1.23 17.78
CA SER A 90 -1.32 0.00 17.22
C SER A 90 -2.18 -0.49 16.04
N GLN A 91 -1.56 -0.83 14.91
CA GLN A 91 -2.31 -1.32 13.75
C GLN A 91 -2.71 -2.79 13.85
N ILE A 92 -2.00 -3.60 14.67
CA ILE A 92 -2.29 -5.04 14.78
C ILE A 92 -3.57 -5.36 15.57
N ASN A 93 -4.00 -4.48 16.48
CA ASN A 93 -5.24 -4.63 17.26
C ASN A 93 -6.16 -3.40 17.23
N GLY A 94 -5.72 -2.26 16.70
CA GLY A 94 -6.52 -1.04 16.65
C GLY A 94 -6.72 -0.39 18.02
N GLU A 95 -5.87 -0.65 19.01
CA GLU A 95 -5.94 -0.05 20.35
C GLU A 95 -4.84 1.00 20.58
N TYR A 96 -5.09 1.93 21.50
CA TYR A 96 -4.17 3.02 21.83
C TYR A 96 -3.07 2.56 22.79
N VAL A 97 -1.85 3.03 22.51
CA VAL A 97 -0.66 2.79 23.34
C VAL A 97 -0.80 3.57 24.65
N CYS A 98 -0.82 2.85 25.77
CA CYS A 98 -1.00 3.36 27.12
C CYS A 98 0.31 3.32 27.90
N ALA A 99 0.71 4.42 28.52
CA ALA A 99 1.72 4.46 29.58
C ALA A 99 1.08 3.97 30.90
N ASP A 100 0.83 2.66 30.97
CA ASP A 100 0.04 2.04 32.04
C ASP A 100 0.68 2.21 33.43
N ASN A 101 -0.15 2.13 34.48
CA ASN A 101 0.26 2.38 35.88
C ASN A 101 1.01 3.73 36.03
N ALA A 102 0.43 4.81 35.49
CA ALA A 102 1.05 6.15 35.42
C ALA A 102 2.48 6.15 34.83
N GLY A 103 2.71 5.32 33.80
CA GLY A 103 3.98 5.15 33.11
C GLY A 103 5.08 4.44 33.90
N ALA A 104 4.75 3.87 35.08
CA ALA A 104 5.68 3.01 35.83
C ALA A 104 5.74 1.58 35.28
N SER A 105 4.70 1.14 34.56
CA SER A 105 4.68 -0.13 33.83
C SER A 105 5.17 0.06 32.39
N PRO A 106 5.59 -1.03 31.72
CA PRO A 106 5.75 -1.05 30.27
C PRO A 106 4.52 -0.54 29.52
N LEU A 107 4.76 0.21 28.45
CA LEU A 107 3.73 0.68 27.53
C LEU A 107 3.07 -0.52 26.85
N ILE A 108 1.75 -0.45 26.64
CA ILE A 108 0.97 -1.53 26.04
C ILE A 108 -0.20 -0.94 25.24
N ALA A 109 -0.54 -1.52 24.09
CA ALA A 109 -1.66 -1.09 23.26
C ALA A 109 -2.95 -1.80 23.69
N ASN A 110 -3.61 -1.34 24.76
CA ASN A 110 -4.74 -2.02 25.40
C ASN A 110 -5.88 -1.08 25.83
N ARG A 111 -6.12 0.00 25.05
CA ARG A 111 -7.11 1.03 25.34
C ARG A 111 -7.96 1.34 24.11
N THR A 112 -9.26 1.46 24.32
CA THR A 112 -10.25 1.74 23.26
C THR A 112 -10.56 3.23 23.05
N ALA A 113 -10.03 4.09 23.92
CA ALA A 113 -10.02 5.56 23.81
C ALA A 113 -8.72 6.10 24.40
N PHE A 114 -8.32 7.32 24.02
CA PHE A 114 -7.13 7.99 24.57
C PHE A 114 -7.49 9.13 25.53
N GLY A 115 -6.75 9.19 26.63
CA GLY A 115 -6.69 10.28 27.59
C GLY A 115 -5.24 10.54 28.01
N PRO A 116 -4.99 11.08 29.22
CA PRO A 116 -3.64 11.46 29.65
C PRO A 116 -2.59 10.33 29.68
N TRP A 117 -3.01 9.07 29.75
CA TRP A 117 -2.08 7.93 29.77
C TRP A 117 -1.68 7.46 28.38
N GLU A 118 -2.52 7.71 27.37
CA GLU A 118 -2.33 7.34 25.97
C GLU A 118 -1.80 8.51 25.11
N THR A 119 -1.57 9.67 25.76
CA THR A 119 -1.11 10.90 25.12
C THR A 119 0.39 11.14 25.35
N PHE A 120 1.10 11.51 24.29
CA PHE A 120 2.54 11.78 24.29
C PHE A 120 2.84 13.12 23.61
N THR A 121 3.86 13.84 24.09
CA THR A 121 4.47 14.95 23.34
C THR A 121 5.65 14.41 22.53
N GLU A 122 5.73 14.73 21.23
CA GLU A 122 6.95 14.56 20.45
C GLU A 122 7.98 15.62 20.88
N ILE A 123 9.21 15.19 21.16
CA ILE A 123 10.32 16.06 21.52
C ILE A 123 11.48 15.77 20.56
N ASN A 124 12.10 16.82 20.02
CA ASN A 124 13.28 16.68 19.17
C ASN A 124 14.48 16.13 19.97
N ALA A 125 14.98 14.95 19.60
CA ALA A 125 16.13 14.32 20.25
C ALA A 125 17.48 14.67 19.57
N GLY A 126 17.45 15.42 18.46
CA GLY A 126 18.62 15.73 17.65
C GLY A 126 18.91 14.65 16.60
N GLY A 127 19.80 14.97 15.65
CA GLY A 127 20.21 14.02 14.60
C GLY A 127 19.12 13.60 13.59
N GLY A 128 17.91 14.16 13.67
CA GLY A 128 16.74 13.68 12.93
C GLY A 128 15.92 12.62 13.68
N HIS A 129 16.15 12.46 14.99
CA HIS A 129 15.43 11.53 15.86
C HIS A 129 14.45 12.28 16.78
N ILE A 130 13.45 11.55 17.29
CA ILE A 130 12.48 12.02 18.28
C ILE A 130 12.69 11.34 19.63
N ALA A 131 12.15 11.93 20.69
CA ALA A 131 11.83 11.28 21.94
C ALA A 131 10.33 11.43 22.22
N LEU A 132 9.72 10.42 22.84
CA LEU A 132 8.34 10.46 23.29
C LEU A 132 8.29 10.81 24.78
N ARG A 133 7.61 11.89 25.14
CA ARG A 133 7.34 12.24 26.56
C ARG A 133 5.90 11.90 26.91
N ALA A 134 5.69 10.97 27.84
CA ALA A 134 4.35 10.55 28.26
C ALA A 134 3.66 11.62 29.12
N MET A 135 2.42 11.98 28.80
CA MET A 135 1.63 12.93 29.60
C MET A 135 1.24 12.36 30.97
N ALA A 136 1.24 11.03 31.13
CA ALA A 136 0.94 10.33 32.37
C ALA A 136 1.82 10.76 33.56
N ASN A 137 3.09 11.07 33.30
CA ASN A 137 4.10 11.33 34.34
C ASN A 137 5.21 12.31 33.92
N SER A 138 5.11 12.93 32.74
CA SER A 138 6.09 13.87 32.17
C SER A 138 7.49 13.29 31.91
N LYS A 139 7.65 11.97 31.88
CA LYS A 139 8.93 11.27 31.61
C LYS A 139 9.07 10.83 30.17
N TYR A 140 10.30 10.60 29.75
CA TYR A 140 10.63 10.05 28.43
C TYR A 140 10.46 8.53 28.41
N VAL A 141 9.92 8.03 27.30
CA VAL A 141 9.82 6.60 27.00
C VAL A 141 11.21 6.08 26.67
N SER A 142 11.63 5.01 27.36
CA SER A 142 12.94 4.40 27.24
C SER A 142 12.82 2.89 27.03
N ALA A 143 13.65 2.32 26.15
CA ALA A 143 13.79 0.86 26.01
C ALA A 143 14.94 0.27 26.87
N ASN A 144 15.58 1.06 27.75
CA ASN A 144 16.75 0.67 28.54
C ASN A 144 16.41 -0.27 29.72
N ASN A 145 16.12 -1.53 29.43
CA ASN A 145 15.96 -2.61 30.42
C ASN A 145 16.28 -3.98 29.79
N SER A 146 16.41 -5.01 30.62
CA SER A 146 16.80 -6.36 30.20
C SER A 146 15.85 -7.04 29.20
N SER A 147 14.63 -6.52 29.02
CA SER A 147 13.62 -7.06 28.10
C SER A 147 13.40 -6.16 26.88
N ASN A 148 14.09 -5.02 26.78
CA ASN A 148 13.86 -3.94 25.81
C ASN A 148 12.40 -3.43 25.74
N ASN A 149 11.63 -3.59 26.82
CA ASN A 149 10.25 -3.10 26.88
C ASN A 149 10.26 -1.57 26.95
N LEU A 150 9.32 -0.89 26.30
CA LEU A 150 9.22 0.57 26.38
C LEU A 150 8.59 0.98 27.71
N VAL A 151 9.26 1.83 28.50
CA VAL A 151 8.75 2.32 29.80
C VAL A 151 8.92 3.84 29.88
N ALA A 152 7.90 4.58 30.33
CA ALA A 152 7.99 6.03 30.56
C ALA A 152 8.73 6.36 31.87
N SER A 153 10.00 5.98 31.97
CA SER A 153 10.79 5.98 33.21
C SER A 153 11.85 7.08 33.29
N SER A 154 12.36 7.55 32.15
CA SER A 154 13.57 8.39 32.07
C SER A 154 13.29 9.89 32.22
N THR A 155 14.23 10.62 32.81
CA THR A 155 14.17 12.08 33.00
C THR A 155 15.08 12.86 32.05
N SER A 156 15.80 12.17 31.16
CA SER A 156 16.74 12.76 30.20
C SER A 156 16.72 11.98 28.88
N ILE A 157 16.92 12.66 27.76
CA ILE A 157 16.99 12.01 26.44
C ILE A 157 18.43 11.52 26.20
N GLY A 158 18.61 10.20 26.11
CA GLY A 158 19.79 9.55 25.55
C GLY A 158 19.39 8.68 24.35
N SER A 159 20.30 7.80 23.90
CA SER A 159 20.07 6.92 22.74
C SER A 159 18.89 5.94 22.94
N TRP A 160 18.63 5.54 24.19
CA TRP A 160 17.54 4.62 24.54
C TRP A 160 16.16 5.29 24.66
N GLU A 161 16.14 6.63 24.68
CA GLU A 161 14.94 7.47 24.63
C GLU A 161 14.74 8.10 23.24
N SER A 162 15.65 7.82 22.30
CA SER A 162 15.70 8.41 20.97
C SER A 162 15.30 7.38 19.92
N PHE A 163 14.36 7.76 19.07
CA PHE A 163 13.77 6.91 18.04
C PHE A 163 13.93 7.54 16.65
N SER A 164 14.30 6.71 15.67
CA SER A 164 14.08 7.02 14.26
C SER A 164 12.62 6.77 13.91
N VAL A 165 12.02 7.66 13.12
CA VAL A 165 10.65 7.53 12.61
C VAL A 165 10.72 7.21 11.13
N GLN A 166 10.06 6.14 10.71
CA GLN A 166 9.86 5.81 9.30
C GLN A 166 8.35 5.72 9.02
N THR A 167 7.87 6.44 8.00
CA THR A 167 6.47 6.37 7.58
C THR A 167 6.19 5.06 6.86
N MET A 168 5.20 4.32 7.36
CA MET A 168 4.65 3.14 6.71
C MET A 168 3.54 3.56 5.73
N PRO A 169 3.33 2.85 4.61
CA PRO A 169 2.15 3.08 3.78
C PRO A 169 0.87 2.78 4.56
N VAL A 170 -0.04 3.75 4.67
CA VAL A 170 -1.38 3.53 5.23
C VAL A 170 -2.15 2.62 4.26
N THR A 171 -2.49 1.38 4.66
CA THR A 171 -3.48 0.57 3.93
C THR A 171 -4.86 0.67 4.55
N VAL A 172 -5.56 1.77 4.24
CA VAL A 172 -7.02 1.65 4.07
C VAL A 172 -7.27 0.77 2.84
N SER A 173 -8.26 -0.12 2.89
CA SER A 173 -8.67 -0.81 1.66
C SER A 173 -9.19 0.23 0.66
N PRO A 174 -8.63 0.29 -0.56
CA PRO A 174 -9.04 1.29 -1.55
C PRO A 174 -10.51 1.16 -1.89
N LYS A 175 -11.17 2.30 -2.07
CA LYS A 175 -12.55 2.35 -2.58
C LYS A 175 -12.59 2.10 -4.08
N VAL A 176 -13.68 1.54 -4.59
CA VAL A 176 -13.89 1.29 -6.02
C VAL A 176 -15.10 2.06 -6.53
N TYR A 177 -14.88 2.99 -7.45
CA TYR A 177 -15.93 3.68 -8.20
C TYR A 177 -15.96 3.14 -9.63
N TYR A 178 -17.16 2.94 -10.18
CA TYR A 178 -17.36 2.40 -11.52
C TYR A 178 -18.27 3.29 -12.36
N GLY A 179 -17.93 3.49 -13.64
CA GLY A 179 -18.79 4.16 -14.61
C GLY A 179 -18.45 3.83 -16.07
N THR A 180 -19.29 4.30 -16.98
CA THR A 180 -19.09 4.15 -18.43
C THR A 180 -19.86 5.24 -19.14
N MET A 181 -19.22 5.93 -20.09
CA MET A 181 -19.85 7.01 -20.86
C MET A 181 -20.96 6.49 -21.77
N HIS A 182 -20.71 5.36 -22.44
CA HIS A 182 -21.58 4.83 -23.49
C HIS A 182 -22.40 3.60 -23.08
N GLY A 183 -21.93 2.81 -22.11
CA GLY A 183 -22.55 1.54 -21.73
C GLY A 183 -23.77 1.61 -20.82
N TRP A 184 -24.21 2.80 -20.39
CA TRP A 184 -25.25 2.94 -19.36
C TRP A 184 -26.58 2.26 -19.72
N GLN A 185 -26.94 2.20 -21.01
CA GLN A 185 -28.15 1.51 -21.47
C GLN A 185 -28.03 -0.01 -21.35
N ASP A 186 -26.85 -0.59 -21.58
CA ASP A 186 -26.61 -2.02 -21.40
C ASP A 186 -26.82 -2.42 -19.93
N LEU A 187 -26.30 -1.59 -19.01
CA LEU A 187 -26.46 -1.78 -17.55
C LEU A 187 -27.93 -1.81 -17.13
N LEU A 188 -28.78 -0.94 -17.72
CA LEU A 188 -30.21 -0.89 -17.47
C LEU A 188 -30.98 -2.06 -18.11
N ASN A 189 -30.58 -2.45 -19.32
CA ASN A 189 -31.25 -3.50 -20.09
C ASN A 189 -30.92 -4.91 -19.56
N SER A 190 -29.73 -5.11 -18.97
CA SER A 190 -29.23 -6.41 -18.49
C SER A 190 -28.73 -6.36 -17.03
N PRO A 191 -29.55 -5.94 -16.05
CA PRO A 191 -29.13 -5.75 -14.65
C PRO A 191 -28.75 -7.03 -13.91
N SER A 192 -29.05 -8.20 -14.48
CA SER A 192 -28.60 -9.51 -14.01
C SER A 192 -27.12 -9.79 -14.31
N GLN A 193 -26.56 -9.21 -15.37
CA GLN A 193 -25.18 -9.46 -15.83
C GLN A 193 -24.12 -8.64 -15.09
N TRP A 194 -24.51 -7.76 -14.16
CA TRP A 194 -23.59 -6.97 -13.32
C TRP A 194 -24.09 -6.86 -11.87
N THR A 195 -24.62 -7.98 -11.35
CA THR A 195 -25.28 -8.03 -10.05
C THR A 195 -24.29 -7.88 -8.89
N TYR A 196 -23.09 -8.45 -9.02
CA TYR A 196 -22.06 -8.31 -7.99
C TYR A 196 -21.50 -6.89 -7.96
N VAL A 197 -21.18 -6.30 -9.12
CA VAL A 197 -20.64 -4.94 -9.22
C VAL A 197 -21.57 -3.93 -8.56
N ARG A 198 -22.85 -3.85 -8.98
CA ARG A 198 -23.81 -2.88 -8.40
C ARG A 198 -24.14 -3.11 -6.92
N ALA A 199 -23.85 -4.29 -6.39
CA ALA A 199 -24.00 -4.60 -4.98
C ALA A 199 -22.79 -4.20 -4.12
N ASN A 200 -21.58 -4.12 -4.71
CA ASN A 200 -20.33 -4.03 -3.95
C ASN A 200 -19.42 -2.84 -4.30
N VAL A 201 -19.58 -2.13 -5.43
CA VAL A 201 -18.85 -0.87 -5.67
C VAL A 201 -19.17 0.17 -4.59
N ASP A 202 -18.21 1.01 -4.22
CA ASP A 202 -18.43 2.10 -3.27
C ASP A 202 -19.37 3.17 -3.83
N GLY A 203 -19.39 3.36 -5.15
CA GLY A 203 -20.28 4.31 -5.83
C GLY A 203 -20.12 4.34 -7.35
N PHE A 204 -20.91 5.20 -7.98
CA PHE A 204 -20.90 5.45 -9.42
C PHE A 204 -19.89 6.56 -9.77
N TYR A 205 -19.11 6.38 -10.85
CA TYR A 205 -18.27 7.44 -11.41
C TYR A 205 -19.03 8.13 -12.53
N ALA A 206 -19.24 9.45 -12.40
CA ALA A 206 -19.92 10.27 -13.38
C ALA A 206 -18.98 11.34 -13.94
N ASN A 207 -18.76 11.30 -15.25
CA ASN A 207 -18.00 12.32 -15.97
C ASN A 207 -18.93 13.44 -16.48
N PHE A 208 -18.46 14.69 -16.47
CA PHE A 208 -19.19 15.84 -17.01
C PHE A 208 -19.75 15.61 -18.43
N ILE A 209 -18.97 15.06 -19.37
CA ILE A 209 -19.42 14.82 -20.75
C ILE A 209 -20.61 13.86 -20.80
N GLN A 210 -20.60 12.83 -19.95
CA GLN A 210 -21.71 11.88 -19.84
C GLN A 210 -23.00 12.55 -19.32
N LEU A 211 -22.87 13.57 -18.48
CA LEU A 211 -24.00 14.30 -17.90
C LEU A 211 -24.45 15.50 -18.74
N LEU A 212 -23.77 15.84 -19.84
CA LEU A 212 -24.21 16.90 -20.75
C LEU A 212 -25.59 16.59 -21.37
N PRO A 213 -26.59 17.49 -21.26
CA PRO A 213 -27.89 17.34 -21.92
C PRO A 213 -27.84 17.28 -23.46
N THR A 214 -26.69 17.58 -24.06
CA THR A 214 -26.43 17.47 -25.50
C THR A 214 -25.92 16.10 -25.92
N VAL A 215 -25.48 15.27 -24.97
CA VAL A 215 -24.99 13.89 -25.19
C VAL A 215 -26.08 12.86 -24.87
N GLY A 216 -26.96 13.14 -23.91
CA GLY A 216 -28.07 12.27 -23.56
C GLY A 216 -29.12 12.94 -22.66
N ASN A 217 -29.91 12.11 -21.97
CA ASN A 217 -30.83 12.57 -20.94
C ASN A 217 -30.24 12.22 -19.55
N PRO A 218 -29.46 13.13 -18.93
CA PRO A 218 -28.73 12.84 -17.69
C PRO A 218 -29.68 12.52 -16.53
N GLY A 219 -30.80 13.24 -16.39
CA GLY A 219 -31.80 12.97 -15.36
C GLY A 219 -32.43 11.58 -15.50
N ALA A 220 -32.73 11.13 -16.73
CA ALA A 220 -33.20 9.77 -16.96
C ALA A 220 -32.13 8.72 -16.63
N MET A 221 -30.88 8.94 -17.06
CA MET A 221 -29.76 8.04 -16.75
C MET A 221 -29.55 7.90 -15.24
N CYS A 222 -29.42 9.02 -14.52
CA CYS A 222 -29.20 9.04 -13.07
C CYS A 222 -30.38 8.39 -12.33
N SER A 223 -31.62 8.78 -12.63
CA SER A 223 -32.83 8.26 -11.95
C SER A 223 -33.12 6.77 -12.25
N GLN A 224 -32.65 6.23 -13.37
CA GLN A 224 -32.78 4.81 -13.71
C GLN A 224 -31.62 3.95 -13.19
N LEU A 225 -30.40 4.50 -13.09
CA LEU A 225 -29.25 3.79 -12.50
C LEU A 225 -29.29 3.76 -10.97
N ALA A 226 -29.68 4.85 -10.31
CA ALA A 226 -29.66 4.95 -8.84
C ALA A 226 -30.46 3.84 -8.11
N PRO A 227 -31.61 3.34 -8.61
CA PRO A 227 -32.33 2.21 -8.03
C PRO A 227 -31.63 0.84 -8.19
N LEU A 228 -30.68 0.69 -9.12
CA LEU A 228 -29.96 -0.57 -9.34
C LEU A 228 -28.77 -0.77 -8.38
N MET A 229 -28.27 0.32 -7.80
CA MET A 229 -27.07 0.40 -6.98
C MET A 229 -27.39 0.23 -5.49
N THR A 230 -26.66 -0.64 -4.78
CA THR A 230 -26.76 -0.75 -3.32
C THR A 230 -26.15 0.48 -2.64
N HIS A 231 -24.95 0.89 -3.05
CA HIS A 231 -24.29 2.08 -2.53
C HIS A 231 -24.54 3.27 -3.45
N LYS A 232 -25.41 4.18 -3.01
CA LYS A 232 -25.75 5.40 -3.74
C LYS A 232 -24.74 6.53 -3.52
N ASN A 233 -23.45 6.24 -3.54
CA ASN A 233 -22.43 7.30 -3.59
C ASN A 233 -22.10 7.63 -5.05
N ALA A 234 -21.62 8.85 -5.29
CA ALA A 234 -21.13 9.28 -6.60
C ALA A 234 -19.79 10.01 -6.49
N TYR A 235 -18.88 9.70 -7.41
CA TYR A 235 -17.71 10.52 -7.72
C TYR A 235 -18.06 11.34 -8.96
N PHE A 236 -17.91 12.66 -8.90
CA PHE A 236 -18.21 13.54 -10.02
C PHE A 236 -16.95 14.23 -10.56
N GLU A 237 -16.63 13.98 -11.83
CA GLU A 237 -15.54 14.66 -12.54
C GLU A 237 -16.08 15.90 -13.27
N SER A 238 -15.55 17.07 -12.90
CA SER A 238 -15.80 18.35 -13.57
C SER A 238 -14.64 18.72 -14.51
N ASP A 239 -14.92 19.38 -15.63
CA ASP A 239 -13.90 20.17 -16.35
C ASP A 239 -13.66 21.50 -15.64
N SER A 240 -12.42 21.73 -15.21
CA SER A 240 -11.98 22.98 -14.59
C SER A 240 -11.82 24.13 -15.58
N ARG A 241 -11.66 23.82 -16.87
CA ARG A 241 -11.48 24.82 -17.89
C ARG A 241 -12.83 25.44 -18.24
N TYR A 242 -12.82 26.76 -18.44
CA TYR A 242 -13.82 27.43 -19.29
C TYR A 242 -13.59 27.11 -20.79
N THR A 243 -13.29 25.86 -21.14
CA THR A 243 -13.06 25.52 -22.54
C THR A 243 -14.36 25.30 -23.30
N GLY A 244 -14.50 26.05 -24.40
CA GLY A 244 -15.25 25.58 -25.56
C GLY A 244 -14.50 24.44 -26.27
N LEU A 245 -14.26 23.33 -25.56
CA LEU A 245 -13.64 22.12 -26.10
C LEU A 245 -14.66 21.41 -27.03
N GLY A 246 -14.81 21.94 -28.25
CA GLY A 246 -15.25 21.24 -29.47
C GLY A 246 -16.61 20.51 -29.51
N GLY A 247 -17.33 20.34 -28.39
CA GLY A 247 -18.44 19.38 -28.27
C GLY A 247 -19.81 19.97 -27.97
N PHE A 248 -19.93 21.23 -27.58
CA PHE A 248 -21.24 21.89 -27.45
C PHE A 248 -21.80 22.18 -28.86
N PRO A 249 -22.95 21.60 -29.26
CA PRO A 249 -23.51 21.81 -30.61
C PRO A 249 -23.87 23.27 -30.94
N ASN A 250 -23.86 24.15 -29.94
CA ASN A 250 -24.20 25.57 -30.03
C ASN A 250 -23.08 26.51 -29.52
N GLY A 251 -21.84 26.03 -29.35
CA GLY A 251 -20.70 26.89 -28.94
C GLY A 251 -20.76 27.42 -27.50
N GLY A 252 -21.45 26.72 -26.60
CA GLY A 252 -21.50 27.05 -25.17
C GLY A 252 -20.16 26.87 -24.45
N GLN A 253 -20.04 27.50 -23.28
CA GLN A 253 -18.97 27.23 -22.31
C GLN A 253 -19.46 26.26 -21.24
N TYR A 254 -18.57 25.43 -20.70
CA TYR A 254 -18.88 24.59 -19.54
C TYR A 254 -18.89 25.43 -18.25
N THR A 255 -20.03 26.07 -17.98
CA THR A 255 -20.18 27.05 -16.89
C THR A 255 -20.43 26.39 -15.53
N LEU A 256 -20.31 27.18 -14.46
CA LEU A 256 -20.77 26.80 -13.12
C LEU A 256 -22.24 26.35 -13.11
N SER A 257 -23.12 26.99 -13.89
CA SER A 257 -24.54 26.60 -13.91
C SER A 257 -24.79 25.27 -14.63
N THR A 258 -23.99 24.94 -15.65
CA THR A 258 -24.00 23.64 -16.33
C THR A 258 -23.58 22.52 -15.37
N GLU A 259 -22.44 22.70 -14.71
CA GLU A 259 -21.95 21.77 -13.69
C GLU A 259 -22.94 21.60 -12.53
N ALA A 260 -23.55 22.71 -12.08
CA ALA A 260 -24.55 22.66 -11.02
C ALA A 260 -25.81 21.89 -11.44
N GLN A 261 -26.22 21.95 -12.71
CA GLN A 261 -27.30 21.11 -13.25
C GLN A 261 -26.92 19.64 -13.20
N GLU A 262 -25.73 19.28 -13.68
CA GLU A 262 -25.23 17.88 -13.71
C GLU A 262 -25.11 17.27 -12.31
N MET A 263 -24.53 17.99 -11.35
CA MET A 263 -24.49 17.58 -9.96
C MET A 263 -25.90 17.47 -9.35
N ASN A 264 -26.83 18.36 -9.71
CA ASN A 264 -28.22 18.25 -9.27
C ASN A 264 -28.95 17.03 -9.86
N GLU A 265 -28.65 16.57 -11.07
CA GLU A 265 -29.24 15.32 -11.61
C GLU A 265 -28.85 14.10 -10.78
N LEU A 266 -27.59 14.02 -10.32
CA LEU A 266 -27.14 12.99 -9.39
C LEU A 266 -27.86 13.09 -8.04
N LEU A 267 -27.92 14.29 -7.45
CA LEU A 267 -28.57 14.53 -6.15
C LEU A 267 -30.09 14.24 -6.20
N ASN A 268 -30.77 14.66 -7.28
CA ASN A 268 -32.20 14.42 -7.50
C ASN A 268 -32.52 12.93 -7.69
N ALA A 269 -31.61 12.16 -8.30
CA ALA A 269 -31.71 10.70 -8.36
C ALA A 269 -31.44 9.99 -7.02
N GLY A 270 -31.02 10.73 -5.99
CA GLY A 270 -30.73 10.23 -4.65
C GLY A 270 -29.31 9.68 -4.50
N PHE A 271 -28.36 10.08 -5.34
CA PHE A 271 -26.93 9.87 -5.08
C PHE A 271 -26.39 10.89 -4.07
N ASN A 272 -25.52 10.41 -3.19
CA ASN A 272 -24.65 11.23 -2.34
C ASN A 272 -23.31 11.45 -3.06
N ILE A 273 -23.05 12.67 -3.55
CA ILE A 273 -21.76 12.99 -4.17
C ILE A 273 -20.70 13.04 -3.05
N THR A 274 -19.88 12.00 -2.96
CA THR A 274 -18.88 11.79 -1.91
C THR A 274 -17.53 12.44 -2.24
N TYR A 275 -17.19 12.47 -3.53
CA TYR A 275 -15.94 12.98 -4.05
C TYR A 275 -16.19 13.76 -5.33
N THR A 276 -15.33 14.73 -5.58
CA THR A 276 -15.31 15.49 -6.84
C THR A 276 -13.88 15.60 -7.38
N SER A 277 -13.72 15.89 -8.66
CA SER A 277 -12.44 16.30 -9.20
C SER A 277 -12.55 17.39 -10.26
N LEU A 278 -11.44 18.07 -10.48
CA LEU A 278 -11.27 19.15 -11.45
C LEU A 278 -10.25 18.71 -12.50
N ASN A 279 -10.72 18.37 -13.69
CA ASN A 279 -9.89 17.97 -14.82
C ASN A 279 -9.27 19.20 -15.50
N TYR A 280 -8.01 19.06 -15.92
CA TYR A 280 -7.20 20.08 -16.61
C TYR A 280 -6.82 21.36 -15.85
N GLY A 281 -6.80 21.33 -14.51
CA GLY A 281 -6.36 22.43 -13.66
C GLY A 281 -7.30 22.67 -12.47
N VAL A 282 -7.09 23.77 -11.73
CA VAL A 282 -7.95 24.14 -10.59
C VAL A 282 -8.39 25.60 -10.69
N ASP A 283 -9.64 25.80 -11.09
CA ASP A 283 -10.35 27.08 -10.98
C ASP A 283 -10.97 27.25 -9.58
N ASN A 284 -10.97 28.48 -9.05
CA ASN A 284 -11.39 28.73 -7.66
C ASN A 284 -12.92 28.63 -7.46
N ASP A 285 -13.71 29.08 -8.43
CA ASP A 285 -15.18 29.09 -8.30
C ASP A 285 -15.71 27.67 -8.49
N LYS A 286 -15.15 26.94 -9.45
CA LYS A 286 -15.33 25.50 -9.66
C LYS A 286 -14.97 24.69 -8.41
N LEU A 287 -13.80 24.93 -7.83
CA LEU A 287 -13.37 24.29 -6.57
C LEU A 287 -14.30 24.63 -5.40
N SER A 288 -14.83 25.85 -5.34
CA SER A 288 -15.82 26.22 -4.32
C SER A 288 -17.14 25.46 -4.51
N GLN A 289 -17.64 25.37 -5.74
CA GLN A 289 -18.89 24.70 -6.07
C GLN A 289 -18.82 23.19 -5.84
N CYS A 290 -17.81 22.51 -6.40
CA CYS A 290 -17.61 21.07 -6.27
C CYS A 290 -17.56 20.61 -4.79
N ARG A 291 -16.93 21.42 -3.92
CA ARG A 291 -16.82 21.13 -2.48
C ARG A 291 -18.10 21.34 -1.68
N THR A 292 -19.02 22.21 -2.11
CA THR A 292 -20.17 22.65 -1.27
C THR A 292 -21.56 22.38 -1.85
N LEU A 293 -21.70 22.19 -3.17
CA LEU A 293 -23.02 22.10 -3.80
C LEU A 293 -23.81 20.86 -3.31
N GLY A 294 -25.03 21.10 -2.83
CA GLY A 294 -25.89 20.05 -2.27
C GLY A 294 -25.51 19.58 -0.85
N LEU A 295 -24.56 20.24 -0.17
CA LEU A 295 -24.24 19.96 1.23
C LEU A 295 -24.92 20.96 2.19
N PRO A 296 -25.08 20.58 3.48
CA PRO A 296 -25.41 21.54 4.53
C PRO A 296 -24.39 22.68 4.64
N SER A 297 -24.83 23.85 5.10
CA SER A 297 -23.95 25.01 5.29
C SER A 297 -22.74 24.68 6.18
N GLY A 298 -21.54 25.03 5.71
CA GLY A 298 -20.27 24.77 6.39
C GLY A 298 -19.69 23.36 6.19
N ALA A 299 -20.43 22.42 5.59
CA ALA A 299 -19.88 21.12 5.21
C ALA A 299 -19.13 21.20 3.87
N ILE A 300 -18.03 20.45 3.76
CA ILE A 300 -17.23 20.31 2.54
C ILE A 300 -17.03 18.83 2.21
N ARG A 301 -17.04 18.48 0.93
CA ARG A 301 -16.55 17.19 0.41
C ARG A 301 -15.16 17.35 -0.22
N PRO A 302 -14.32 16.30 -0.28
CA PRO A 302 -13.04 16.39 -0.97
C PRO A 302 -13.21 16.67 -2.47
N CYS A 303 -12.43 17.63 -2.97
CA CYS A 303 -12.24 17.88 -4.38
C CYS A 303 -10.78 17.59 -4.75
N LEU A 304 -10.56 16.85 -5.84
CA LEU A 304 -9.25 16.34 -6.25
C LEU A 304 -8.76 17.06 -7.52
N ALA A 305 -7.48 17.37 -7.62
CA ALA A 305 -6.88 17.94 -8.84
C ALA A 305 -6.62 16.81 -9.85
N GLN A 306 -7.42 16.72 -10.93
CA GLN A 306 -7.31 15.64 -11.92
C GLN A 306 -6.34 16.00 -13.05
N ASN A 307 -5.34 15.14 -13.26
CA ASN A 307 -4.30 15.36 -14.25
C ASN A 307 -3.90 14.07 -14.98
N GLY A 308 -3.63 14.17 -16.29
CA GLY A 308 -3.04 13.07 -17.06
C GLY A 308 -1.56 12.86 -16.73
N PRO A 309 -1.13 11.69 -16.23
CA PRO A 309 0.26 11.50 -15.78
C PRO A 309 1.33 11.57 -16.89
N TRP A 310 0.93 11.44 -18.15
CA TRP A 310 1.79 11.67 -19.33
C TRP A 310 2.24 13.13 -19.48
N LEU A 311 1.65 14.08 -18.73
CA LEU A 311 2.00 15.50 -18.71
C LEU A 311 3.15 15.85 -17.73
N PHE A 312 3.68 14.85 -17.00
CA PHE A 312 4.62 15.09 -15.91
C PHE A 312 6.09 14.93 -16.34
N GLY A 313 6.37 14.24 -17.44
CA GLY A 313 7.73 13.84 -17.80
C GLY A 313 8.38 12.95 -16.74
N GLY A 314 7.59 12.03 -16.15
CA GLY A 314 8.03 11.12 -15.11
C GLY A 314 7.75 11.65 -13.70
N ASP A 315 8.80 11.85 -12.90
CA ASP A 315 8.66 12.16 -11.48
C ASP A 315 8.15 13.59 -11.22
N ILE A 316 6.97 13.71 -10.58
CA ILE A 316 6.30 14.98 -10.30
C ILE A 316 7.14 15.92 -9.42
N ASN A 317 8.12 15.41 -8.67
CA ASN A 317 9.00 16.23 -7.84
C ASN A 317 10.00 17.07 -8.68
N GLN A 318 10.22 16.70 -9.94
CA GLN A 318 11.14 17.41 -10.84
C GLN A 318 10.52 18.71 -11.36
N ASN A 319 11.35 19.73 -11.61
CA ASN A 319 10.94 21.00 -12.22
C ASN A 319 10.97 20.91 -13.75
N VAL A 320 10.16 20.01 -14.30
CA VAL A 320 10.00 19.77 -15.74
C VAL A 320 8.53 19.88 -16.13
N GLN A 321 8.28 20.19 -17.41
CA GLN A 321 6.93 20.27 -18.00
C GLN A 321 5.95 21.07 -17.11
N ASN A 322 4.78 20.49 -16.81
CA ASN A 322 3.72 21.16 -16.05
C ASN A 322 3.83 20.95 -14.53
N ASN A 323 4.83 20.20 -14.04
CA ASN A 323 4.91 19.77 -12.64
C ASN A 323 4.80 20.90 -11.61
N PRO A 324 5.42 22.10 -11.79
CA PRO A 324 5.25 23.20 -10.84
C PRO A 324 3.80 23.67 -10.71
N SER A 325 3.03 23.68 -11.81
CA SER A 325 1.60 24.05 -11.79
C SER A 325 0.77 22.95 -11.13
N ILE A 326 1.02 21.68 -11.48
CA ILE A 326 0.28 20.54 -10.95
C ILE A 326 0.50 20.40 -9.44
N ARG A 327 1.72 20.61 -8.94
CA ARG A 327 1.99 20.62 -7.49
C ARG A 327 1.31 21.79 -6.77
N ASN A 328 1.16 22.95 -7.41
CA ASN A 328 0.38 24.06 -6.86
C ASN A 328 -1.11 23.70 -6.78
N ASP A 329 -1.66 23.11 -7.84
CA ASP A 329 -3.05 22.68 -7.89
C ASP A 329 -3.37 21.59 -6.87
N ILE A 330 -2.53 20.54 -6.76
CA ILE A 330 -2.59 19.54 -5.68
C ILE A 330 -2.44 20.21 -4.30
N GLY A 331 -1.66 21.30 -4.19
CA GLY A 331 -1.52 22.11 -2.98
C GLY A 331 -2.84 22.79 -2.56
N ARG A 332 -3.69 23.16 -3.51
CA ARG A 332 -4.96 23.89 -3.31
C ARG A 332 -6.18 23.00 -3.07
N THR A 333 -6.12 21.72 -3.43
CA THR A 333 -7.21 20.73 -3.33
C THR A 333 -7.08 19.80 -2.12
N GLU A 334 -8.08 18.98 -1.82
CA GLU A 334 -8.02 17.96 -0.77
C GLU A 334 -7.30 16.67 -1.23
N GLY A 335 -6.95 16.57 -2.51
CA GLY A 335 -6.24 15.43 -3.09
C GLY A 335 -5.84 15.61 -4.55
N GLN A 336 -5.30 14.54 -5.12
CA GLN A 336 -4.98 14.39 -6.54
C GLN A 336 -5.80 13.24 -7.13
N SER A 337 -6.20 13.37 -8.40
CA SER A 337 -6.64 12.22 -9.19
C SER A 337 -5.88 12.16 -10.51
N THR A 338 -5.82 10.96 -11.10
CA THR A 338 -5.25 10.78 -12.44
C THR A 338 -6.31 10.42 -13.46
N ASP A 339 -6.17 10.97 -14.66
CA ASP A 339 -6.80 10.40 -15.86
C ASP A 339 -6.06 9.11 -16.27
N GLY A 340 -6.75 8.16 -16.90
CA GLY A 340 -6.38 6.75 -16.92
C GLY A 340 -6.35 6.00 -18.26
N PRO A 341 -6.15 6.59 -19.46
CA PRO A 341 -6.10 5.85 -20.73
C PRO A 341 -5.00 4.78 -20.73
N MET A 342 -5.40 3.52 -20.87
CA MET A 342 -4.51 2.37 -20.73
C MET A 342 -3.65 2.11 -21.98
N ASP A 343 -3.98 2.68 -23.14
CA ASP A 343 -3.06 2.72 -24.29
C ASP A 343 -1.79 3.54 -23.98
N LEU A 344 -1.93 4.69 -23.32
CA LEU A 344 -0.80 5.49 -22.84
C LEU A 344 -0.03 4.79 -21.71
N TRP A 345 -0.74 4.01 -20.88
CA TRP A 345 -0.12 3.17 -19.86
C TRP A 345 0.75 2.05 -20.45
N VAL A 346 0.21 1.29 -21.41
CA VAL A 346 0.89 0.15 -22.06
C VAL A 346 2.06 0.62 -22.91
N SER A 347 1.90 1.71 -23.65
CA SER A 347 3.01 2.35 -24.39
C SER A 347 3.99 3.12 -23.48
N ASN A 348 3.63 3.34 -22.22
CA ASN A 348 4.32 4.22 -21.25
C ASN A 348 4.61 5.61 -21.83
N ASN A 349 3.71 6.13 -22.67
CA ASN A 349 3.84 7.44 -23.31
C ASN A 349 3.95 8.56 -22.26
N GLY A 350 4.80 9.56 -22.50
CA GLY A 350 5.05 10.64 -21.54
C GLY A 350 5.58 10.17 -20.17
N GLN A 351 6.03 8.91 -20.06
CA GLN A 351 6.40 8.24 -18.81
C GLN A 351 5.20 8.03 -17.85
N MET A 352 4.00 7.82 -18.41
CA MET A 352 2.72 7.56 -17.72
C MET A 352 2.84 6.71 -16.45
N GLN A 353 3.54 5.57 -16.51
CA GLN A 353 3.67 4.64 -15.37
C GLN A 353 4.42 5.25 -14.19
N GLN A 354 5.46 6.03 -14.48
CA GLN A 354 6.29 6.70 -13.47
C GLN A 354 5.56 7.92 -12.91
N GLY A 355 4.86 8.67 -13.77
CA GLY A 355 4.05 9.82 -13.37
C GLY A 355 2.93 9.44 -12.42
N SER A 356 2.15 8.40 -12.75
CA SER A 356 1.01 7.95 -11.94
C SER A 356 1.45 7.50 -10.55
N VAL A 357 2.53 6.70 -10.48
CA VAL A 357 3.12 6.26 -9.21
C VAL A 357 3.73 7.42 -8.41
N SER A 358 4.37 8.39 -9.07
CA SER A 358 4.98 9.54 -8.40
C SER A 358 3.93 10.46 -7.79
N VAL A 359 2.82 10.76 -8.50
CA VAL A 359 1.78 11.66 -8.00
C VAL A 359 0.99 11.08 -6.83
N VAL A 360 0.75 9.76 -6.78
CA VAL A 360 0.18 9.10 -5.59
C VAL A 360 1.09 9.27 -4.37
N LYS A 361 2.40 9.00 -4.52
CA LYS A 361 3.37 9.18 -3.43
C LYS A 361 3.48 10.64 -3.00
N TYR A 362 3.44 11.58 -3.94
CA TYR A 362 3.47 13.01 -3.67
C TYR A 362 2.27 13.48 -2.86
N ALA A 363 1.05 13.10 -3.23
CA ALA A 363 -0.14 13.44 -2.45
C ALA A 363 -0.12 12.81 -1.04
N ARG A 364 0.30 11.55 -0.91
CA ARG A 364 0.46 10.90 0.39
C ARG A 364 1.47 11.62 1.29
N ASN A 365 2.59 12.09 0.74
CA ASN A 365 3.59 12.86 1.48
C ASN A 365 3.05 14.23 1.97
N LEU A 366 1.95 14.73 1.39
CA LEU A 366 1.23 15.92 1.83
C LEU A 366 0.04 15.61 2.76
N GLY A 367 -0.17 14.33 3.12
CA GLY A 367 -1.35 13.90 3.89
C GLY A 367 -2.68 14.00 3.12
N LYS A 368 -2.62 14.01 1.78
CA LYS A 368 -3.77 14.23 0.90
C LYS A 368 -4.24 12.94 0.21
N LEU A 369 -5.51 12.94 -0.19
CA LEU A 369 -6.11 11.80 -0.90
C LEU A 369 -5.51 11.62 -2.30
N SER A 370 -5.50 10.38 -2.75
CA SER A 370 -5.16 9.97 -4.10
C SER A 370 -6.25 9.09 -4.72
N MET A 371 -6.54 9.35 -5.99
CA MET A 371 -7.36 8.50 -6.85
C MET A 371 -6.57 8.15 -8.11
N VAL A 372 -6.67 6.90 -8.59
CA VAL A 372 -6.17 6.53 -9.91
C VAL A 372 -7.31 5.96 -10.75
N MET A 373 -7.51 6.53 -11.94
CA MET A 373 -8.41 5.99 -12.94
C MET A 373 -7.71 4.91 -13.78
N VAL A 374 -8.47 3.88 -14.15
CA VAL A 374 -8.20 3.03 -15.32
C VAL A 374 -9.31 3.24 -16.35
N SER A 375 -8.93 3.43 -17.61
CA SER A 375 -9.84 3.60 -18.74
C SER A 375 -9.27 2.91 -19.99
N PRO A 376 -10.07 2.31 -20.88
CA PRO A 376 -9.52 1.63 -22.05
C PRO A 376 -8.78 2.59 -22.99
N GLY A 377 -9.33 3.80 -23.22
CA GLY A 377 -8.78 4.74 -24.18
C GLY A 377 -8.82 4.17 -25.61
N ASP A 378 -7.72 4.29 -26.34
CA ASP A 378 -7.56 3.71 -27.69
C ASP A 378 -7.03 2.24 -27.65
N LEU A 379 -7.01 1.61 -26.47
CA LEU A 379 -6.52 0.24 -26.31
C LEU A 379 -7.45 -0.77 -27.00
N PRO A 380 -6.93 -1.76 -27.76
CA PRO A 380 -7.77 -2.81 -28.34
C PRO A 380 -8.54 -3.55 -27.24
N ALA A 381 -9.87 -3.63 -27.37
CA ALA A 381 -10.76 -4.14 -26.32
C ALA A 381 -10.28 -5.47 -25.70
N ALA A 382 -9.76 -6.41 -26.50
CA ALA A 382 -9.22 -7.70 -26.04
C ALA A 382 -8.05 -7.63 -25.04
N GLN A 383 -7.40 -6.47 -24.88
CA GLN A 383 -6.30 -6.24 -23.93
C GLN A 383 -6.76 -5.55 -22.64
N TRP A 384 -7.99 -5.00 -22.61
CA TRP A 384 -8.51 -4.13 -21.55
C TRP A 384 -8.29 -4.66 -20.13
N LEU A 385 -8.86 -5.82 -19.81
CA LEU A 385 -8.75 -6.42 -18.47
C LEU A 385 -7.28 -6.64 -18.07
N SER A 386 -6.45 -7.06 -19.02
CA SER A 386 -5.03 -7.32 -18.76
C SER A 386 -4.24 -6.03 -18.49
N ALA A 387 -4.58 -4.92 -19.14
CA ALA A 387 -3.91 -3.63 -18.94
C ALA A 387 -4.33 -2.96 -17.63
N ALA A 388 -5.63 -2.95 -17.32
CA ALA A 388 -6.14 -2.45 -16.04
C ALA A 388 -5.52 -3.20 -14.85
N GLN A 389 -5.51 -4.54 -14.90
CA GLN A 389 -4.84 -5.37 -13.90
C GLN A 389 -3.35 -5.07 -13.75
N GLN A 390 -2.63 -4.85 -14.87
CA GLN A 390 -1.20 -4.49 -14.84
C GLN A 390 -0.99 -3.13 -14.17
N CYS A 391 -1.82 -2.13 -14.48
CA CYS A 391 -1.77 -0.81 -13.84
C CYS A 391 -1.93 -0.89 -12.32
N ILE A 392 -2.97 -1.61 -11.87
CA ILE A 392 -3.29 -1.77 -10.44
C ILE A 392 -2.15 -2.48 -9.70
N ARG A 393 -1.69 -3.63 -10.22
CA ARG A 393 -0.55 -4.39 -9.67
C ARG A 393 0.75 -3.59 -9.66
N TYR A 394 0.99 -2.75 -10.66
CA TYR A 394 2.19 -1.91 -10.72
C TYR A 394 2.20 -0.87 -9.59
N HIS A 395 1.08 -0.19 -9.35
CA HIS A 395 0.95 0.76 -8.25
C HIS A 395 1.22 0.09 -6.89
N GLU A 396 0.65 -1.10 -6.64
CA GLU A 396 0.96 -1.89 -5.43
C GLU A 396 2.45 -2.21 -5.30
N ASN A 397 3.06 -2.74 -6.37
CA ASN A 397 4.48 -3.10 -6.40
C ASN A 397 5.42 -1.91 -6.15
N GLN A 398 4.95 -0.68 -6.39
CA GLN A 398 5.70 0.55 -6.12
C GLN A 398 5.35 1.18 -4.76
N GLY A 399 4.47 0.59 -3.94
CA GLY A 399 3.98 1.20 -2.70
C GLY A 399 3.11 2.44 -2.95
N ALA A 400 2.43 2.50 -4.09
CA ALA A 400 1.64 3.62 -4.59
C ALA A 400 0.17 3.24 -4.86
N THR A 401 -0.38 2.31 -4.08
CA THR A 401 -1.82 2.03 -4.07
C THR A 401 -2.58 3.29 -3.64
N PRO A 402 -3.55 3.80 -4.41
CA PRO A 402 -4.34 4.97 -4.03
C PRO A 402 -5.42 4.64 -3.00
N GLU A 403 -6.02 5.66 -2.39
CA GLU A 403 -7.18 5.49 -1.50
C GLU A 403 -8.48 5.23 -2.29
N ILE A 404 -8.50 5.58 -3.59
CA ILE A 404 -9.63 5.36 -4.51
C ILE A 404 -9.11 4.82 -5.86
N TRP A 405 -9.73 3.77 -6.36
CA TRP A 405 -9.66 3.37 -7.76
C TRP A 405 -10.95 3.78 -8.47
N ALA A 406 -10.82 4.30 -9.69
CA ALA A 406 -11.95 4.51 -10.60
C ALA A 406 -11.78 3.65 -11.84
N ASP A 407 -12.77 2.82 -12.14
CA ASP A 407 -12.92 2.14 -13.42
C ASP A 407 -13.92 2.92 -14.28
N TYR A 408 -13.45 3.56 -15.34
CA TYR A 408 -14.29 4.40 -16.19
C TYR A 408 -13.97 4.25 -17.67
N ALA A 409 -14.95 3.85 -18.49
CA ALA A 409 -14.78 3.72 -19.93
C ALA A 409 -15.30 4.93 -20.72
N TYR A 410 -14.40 5.59 -21.46
CA TYR A 410 -14.72 6.66 -22.42
C TYR A 410 -15.07 6.13 -23.82
N ASP A 411 -14.67 4.91 -24.18
CA ASP A 411 -14.74 4.40 -25.54
C ASP A 411 -16.06 3.65 -25.84
N THR A 412 -16.22 3.27 -27.11
CA THR A 412 -17.39 2.53 -27.64
C THR A 412 -17.05 1.11 -28.12
N GLN A 413 -15.79 0.66 -27.97
CA GLN A 413 -15.29 -0.62 -28.50
C GLN A 413 -15.24 -1.70 -27.42
N THR A 414 -15.00 -1.31 -26.17
CA THR A 414 -14.94 -2.18 -25.01
C THR A 414 -16.36 -2.58 -24.58
N PRO A 415 -16.72 -3.87 -24.55
CA PRO A 415 -18.07 -4.28 -24.18
C PRO A 415 -18.36 -3.95 -22.72
N THR A 416 -19.57 -3.46 -22.44
CA THR A 416 -19.98 -3.09 -21.08
C THR A 416 -20.14 -4.30 -20.15
N LEU A 417 -20.66 -5.41 -20.70
CA LEU A 417 -21.19 -6.58 -19.97
C LEU A 417 -20.75 -7.89 -20.64
N PRO A 418 -20.76 -9.04 -19.93
CA PRO A 418 -21.13 -9.24 -18.51
C PRO A 418 -20.00 -8.89 -17.54
N GLU A 419 -20.24 -8.98 -16.23
CA GLU A 419 -19.21 -8.83 -15.19
C GLU A 419 -18.28 -10.07 -15.08
N SER A 420 -18.82 -11.26 -15.37
CA SER A 420 -18.08 -12.52 -15.24
C SER A 420 -18.36 -13.49 -16.39
N ASN A 421 -17.38 -14.36 -16.64
CA ASN A 421 -17.48 -15.50 -17.54
C ASN A 421 -18.18 -16.67 -16.83
N SER A 422 -18.59 -17.69 -17.58
CA SER A 422 -19.31 -18.86 -17.04
C SER A 422 -18.50 -19.73 -16.07
N ASP A 423 -17.18 -19.60 -16.04
CA ASP A 423 -16.28 -20.26 -15.08
C ASP A 423 -16.08 -19.44 -13.79
N GLY A 424 -16.76 -18.30 -13.67
CA GLY A 424 -16.64 -17.36 -12.57
C GLY A 424 -15.49 -16.37 -12.71
N SER A 425 -14.59 -16.50 -13.69
CA SER A 425 -13.52 -15.51 -13.91
C SER A 425 -14.07 -14.17 -14.39
N ALA A 426 -13.34 -13.08 -14.17
CA ALA A 426 -13.72 -11.76 -14.66
C ALA A 426 -13.78 -11.71 -16.19
N ALA A 427 -14.86 -11.15 -16.73
CA ALA A 427 -15.00 -10.95 -18.17
C ALA A 427 -14.09 -9.81 -18.67
N ASN A 428 -13.71 -9.84 -19.94
CA ASN A 428 -12.93 -8.76 -20.55
C ASN A 428 -13.87 -7.65 -21.05
N THR A 429 -14.41 -6.91 -20.10
CA THR A 429 -15.50 -5.93 -20.22
C THR A 429 -15.29 -4.79 -19.22
N THR A 430 -16.08 -3.71 -19.29
CA THR A 430 -15.98 -2.64 -18.29
C THR A 430 -16.44 -3.14 -16.91
N THR A 431 -17.63 -3.75 -16.78
CA THR A 431 -18.03 -4.32 -15.47
C THR A 431 -17.14 -5.47 -15.01
N GLY A 432 -16.44 -6.15 -15.91
CA GLY A 432 -15.49 -7.22 -15.57
C GLY A 432 -14.20 -6.71 -14.92
N VAL A 433 -13.73 -5.52 -15.29
CA VAL A 433 -12.63 -4.86 -14.57
C VAL A 433 -13.08 -4.44 -13.18
N ALA A 434 -14.23 -3.77 -13.04
CA ALA A 434 -14.81 -3.46 -11.73
C ALA A 434 -15.00 -4.71 -10.87
N TYR A 435 -15.55 -5.79 -11.44
CA TYR A 435 -15.76 -7.07 -10.75
C TYR A 435 -14.46 -7.68 -10.23
N TRP A 436 -13.43 -7.76 -11.08
CA TRP A 436 -12.09 -8.20 -10.67
C TRP A 436 -11.51 -7.29 -9.57
N LEU A 437 -11.60 -5.98 -9.75
CA LEU A 437 -11.01 -4.98 -8.86
C LEU A 437 -11.67 -4.98 -7.48
N ILE A 438 -13.00 -5.13 -7.40
CA ILE A 438 -13.72 -5.27 -6.12
C ILE A 438 -13.21 -6.53 -5.40
N HIS A 439 -13.21 -7.71 -6.04
CA HIS A 439 -12.64 -8.92 -5.44
C HIS A 439 -11.16 -8.73 -5.03
N HIS A 440 -10.37 -8.01 -5.84
CA HIS A 440 -8.96 -7.74 -5.57
C HIS A 440 -8.73 -6.85 -4.34
N VAL A 441 -9.62 -5.89 -4.03
CA VAL A 441 -9.48 -5.03 -2.84
C VAL A 441 -10.26 -5.52 -1.62
N THR A 442 -11.47 -6.08 -1.79
CA THR A 442 -12.41 -6.37 -0.69
C THR A 442 -12.36 -7.81 -0.19
N ASP A 443 -12.08 -8.81 -1.03
CA ASP A 443 -12.25 -10.23 -0.67
C ASP A 443 -11.38 -10.58 0.55
N PRO A 444 -11.93 -11.22 1.61
CA PRO A 444 -11.12 -11.67 2.74
C PRO A 444 -10.38 -12.99 2.46
N ALA A 445 -10.84 -13.83 1.52
CA ALA A 445 -10.39 -15.21 1.32
C ALA A 445 -9.09 -15.34 0.51
N HIS A 446 -8.04 -14.62 0.93
CA HIS A 446 -6.77 -14.52 0.21
C HIS A 446 -5.73 -15.54 0.69
N TRP A 447 -5.74 -16.77 0.16
CA TRP A 447 -4.77 -17.80 0.58
C TRP A 447 -3.62 -18.16 -0.40
N ALA A 448 -2.39 -18.06 0.14
CA ALA A 448 -1.20 -18.75 -0.35
C ALA A 448 -0.94 -20.00 0.51
N ARG A 449 -1.00 -21.18 -0.09
CA ARG A 449 -0.69 -22.44 0.57
C ARG A 449 0.73 -22.91 0.25
N LEU A 450 1.56 -23.04 1.27
CA LEU A 450 2.83 -23.77 1.15
C LEU A 450 2.60 -25.26 1.34
N THR A 451 2.89 -26.06 0.32
CA THR A 451 2.89 -27.53 0.39
C THR A 451 4.31 -28.04 0.61
N LEU A 452 4.48 -28.87 1.65
CA LEU A 452 5.72 -29.57 1.96
C LEU A 452 5.67 -31.01 1.42
N PRO A 453 6.77 -31.76 1.45
CA PRO A 453 6.76 -33.16 1.06
C PRO A 453 6.97 -34.11 2.29
N ASN A 454 6.19 -35.19 2.46
CA ASN A 454 6.36 -36.21 3.53
C ASN A 454 7.71 -36.92 3.35
N THR A 455 8.67 -36.63 4.21
CA THR A 455 9.80 -37.54 4.43
C THR A 455 9.63 -38.24 5.78
N ARG A 456 10.05 -39.51 5.89
CA ARG A 456 10.28 -40.11 7.21
C ARG A 456 11.34 -39.28 7.94
N GLY A 457 10.94 -38.56 8.97
CA GLY A 457 11.83 -37.71 9.77
C GLY A 457 11.31 -36.29 9.96
N LEU A 458 10.49 -35.78 9.05
CA LEU A 458 9.82 -34.49 9.26
C LEU A 458 8.64 -34.69 10.23
N ARG A 459 8.52 -33.82 11.23
CA ARG A 459 7.36 -33.75 12.13
C ARG A 459 6.92 -32.31 12.28
N THR A 460 5.67 -32.02 11.96
CA THR A 460 4.97 -30.81 12.43
C THR A 460 4.57 -31.05 13.89
N CYS A 461 4.97 -30.18 14.82
CA CYS A 461 4.59 -30.30 16.23
C CYS A 461 3.09 -30.03 16.42
N SER A 462 2.39 -30.86 17.20
CA SER A 462 0.92 -30.86 17.34
C SER A 462 0.35 -29.89 18.38
N ALA A 463 -0.92 -29.49 18.16
CA ALA A 463 -1.68 -28.46 18.90
C ALA A 463 -2.29 -28.94 20.24
N PRO A 464 -3.08 -28.10 20.94
CA PRO A 464 -4.52 -27.93 20.65
C PRO A 464 -4.90 -26.42 20.46
N THR A 465 -6.16 -25.93 20.33
CA THR A 465 -7.51 -26.46 20.67
C THR A 465 -8.60 -25.91 19.70
N THR A 466 -9.89 -25.89 20.11
CA THR A 466 -11.07 -25.21 19.52
C THR A 466 -11.20 -25.14 18.00
N LEU A 467 -11.20 -26.29 17.34
CA LEU A 467 -11.71 -26.40 15.96
C LEU A 467 -13.24 -26.16 15.90
N SER A 468 -13.70 -25.54 14.82
CA SER A 468 -15.13 -25.36 14.49
C SER A 468 -15.81 -26.67 14.08
N ALA A 469 -17.15 -26.66 13.99
CA ALA A 469 -17.91 -27.85 13.56
C ALA A 469 -17.70 -28.18 12.07
N SER A 470 -17.54 -27.16 11.21
CA SER A 470 -17.22 -27.32 9.79
C SER A 470 -15.84 -27.95 9.58
N ALA A 471 -14.81 -27.49 10.31
CA ALA A 471 -13.48 -28.08 10.28
C ALA A 471 -13.51 -29.59 10.67
N ARG A 472 -14.28 -29.96 11.71
CA ARG A 472 -14.48 -31.38 12.10
C ARG A 472 -15.15 -32.21 11.00
N ALA A 473 -16.14 -31.67 10.29
CA ALA A 473 -16.78 -32.37 9.17
C ALA A 473 -15.84 -32.56 7.97
N GLN A 474 -15.02 -31.55 7.66
CA GLN A 474 -14.06 -31.60 6.56
C GLN A 474 -12.88 -32.55 6.87
N MET A 475 -12.46 -32.64 8.14
CA MET A 475 -11.51 -33.67 8.61
C MET A 475 -12.04 -35.10 8.38
N ALA A 476 -13.32 -35.34 8.71
CA ALA A 476 -13.94 -36.66 8.53
C ALA A 476 -14.06 -37.09 7.05
N ALA A 477 -14.25 -36.13 6.14
CA ALA A 477 -14.35 -36.39 4.70
C ALA A 477 -13.00 -36.58 3.99
N THR A 478 -11.91 -36.01 4.51
CA THR A 478 -10.62 -35.93 3.79
C THR A 478 -9.46 -36.66 4.48
N GLY A 479 -9.58 -37.02 5.76
CA GLY A 479 -8.48 -37.60 6.53
C GLY A 479 -7.33 -36.62 6.80
N THR A 480 -7.57 -35.32 6.70
CA THR A 480 -6.55 -34.27 6.87
C THR A 480 -6.97 -33.22 7.88
N THR A 481 -5.99 -32.68 8.63
CA THR A 481 -6.22 -31.67 9.68
C THR A 481 -5.82 -30.29 9.17
N PRO A 482 -6.75 -29.32 9.06
CA PRO A 482 -6.38 -27.92 8.85
C PRO A 482 -5.57 -27.41 10.06
N LEU A 483 -4.47 -26.71 9.79
CA LEU A 483 -3.72 -25.96 10.79
C LEU A 483 -3.78 -24.48 10.41
N GLU A 484 -4.56 -23.71 11.14
CA GLU A 484 -4.61 -22.24 11.07
C GLU A 484 -3.33 -21.67 11.69
N ARG A 485 -2.23 -21.65 10.92
CA ARG A 485 -0.97 -21.01 11.29
C ARG A 485 -0.37 -20.31 10.08
N THR A 486 0.41 -19.26 10.32
CA THR A 486 1.25 -18.58 9.31
C THR A 486 2.66 -19.20 9.21
N GLU A 487 3.00 -20.11 10.13
CA GLU A 487 4.32 -20.71 10.30
C GLU A 487 4.28 -22.23 10.57
N ALA A 488 5.35 -22.93 10.20
CA ALA A 488 5.56 -24.36 10.33
C ALA A 488 6.98 -24.68 10.82
N ASP A 489 7.12 -25.41 11.93
CA ASP A 489 8.41 -25.93 12.37
C ASP A 489 8.77 -27.23 11.61
N LEU A 490 9.91 -27.23 10.93
CA LEU A 490 10.45 -28.32 10.12
C LEU A 490 11.67 -28.94 10.80
N TYR A 491 11.52 -30.08 11.47
CA TYR A 491 12.66 -30.83 12.00
C TYR A 491 13.44 -31.55 10.87
N VAL A 492 14.72 -31.23 10.71
CA VAL A 492 15.61 -31.78 9.68
C VAL A 492 16.66 -32.71 10.31
N PRO A 493 16.57 -34.04 10.08
CA PRO A 493 17.47 -35.00 10.67
C PRO A 493 18.86 -35.05 9.99
N THR A 494 19.87 -35.48 10.73
CA THR A 494 21.19 -35.79 10.16
C THR A 494 21.13 -37.06 9.32
N THR A 495 21.72 -36.99 8.14
CA THR A 495 21.80 -38.08 7.17
C THR A 495 23.27 -38.45 6.98
N ARG A 496 23.59 -39.75 7.05
CA ARG A 496 24.90 -40.26 6.64
C ARG A 496 24.88 -40.57 5.15
N LEU A 497 25.95 -40.20 4.46
CA LEU A 497 26.26 -40.63 3.10
C LEU A 497 26.78 -42.07 3.11
N ALA A 498 26.80 -42.72 1.95
CA ALA A 498 27.33 -44.08 1.79
C ALA A 498 28.81 -44.22 2.24
N ASN A 499 29.59 -43.13 2.20
CA ASN A 499 30.96 -43.06 2.71
C ASN A 499 31.06 -42.80 4.23
N GLY A 500 29.97 -42.95 4.98
CA GLY A 500 29.91 -42.80 6.44
C GLY A 500 29.93 -41.36 6.96
N ARG A 501 30.33 -40.36 6.13
CA ARG A 501 30.32 -38.93 6.49
C ARG A 501 28.88 -38.42 6.62
N ARG A 502 28.68 -37.38 7.43
CA ARG A 502 27.40 -36.65 7.46
C ARG A 502 27.30 -35.77 6.22
N ALA A 503 26.13 -35.74 5.58
CA ALA A 503 25.91 -34.90 4.41
C ALA A 503 25.91 -33.42 4.80
N ALA A 504 26.71 -32.60 4.10
CA ALA A 504 26.90 -31.17 4.37
C ALA A 504 25.68 -30.32 4.03
N THR A 505 24.95 -30.67 2.97
CA THR A 505 23.83 -29.88 2.44
C THR A 505 22.54 -30.69 2.54
N ARG A 506 21.41 -30.02 2.82
CA ARG A 506 20.06 -30.53 2.56
C ARG A 506 19.37 -29.63 1.57
N VAL A 507 18.54 -30.24 0.74
CA VAL A 507 17.65 -29.56 -0.19
C VAL A 507 16.26 -30.10 0.11
N ILE A 508 15.31 -29.21 0.36
CA ILE A 508 13.92 -29.53 0.66
C ILE A 508 13.09 -28.82 -0.41
N ASP A 509 12.50 -29.58 -1.32
CA ASP A 509 11.60 -29.03 -2.32
C ASP A 509 10.31 -28.54 -1.65
N LEU A 510 9.89 -27.32 -1.96
CA LEU A 510 8.63 -26.73 -1.50
C LEU A 510 7.78 -26.39 -2.72
N THR A 511 6.46 -26.59 -2.64
CA THR A 511 5.53 -26.12 -3.67
C THR A 511 4.64 -25.05 -3.06
N LEU A 512 4.84 -23.81 -3.46
CA LEU A 512 3.96 -22.71 -3.09
C LEU A 512 2.82 -22.65 -4.11
N ARG A 513 1.57 -22.70 -3.64
CA ARG A 513 0.37 -22.50 -4.44
C ARG A 513 -0.29 -21.22 -3.99
N ASN A 514 -0.52 -20.29 -4.91
CA ASN A 514 -1.56 -19.32 -4.70
C ASN A 514 -2.82 -20.05 -5.13
N GLU A 515 -3.66 -20.43 -4.17
CA GLU A 515 -4.91 -21.08 -4.54
C GLU A 515 -5.88 -20.02 -5.11
N SER A 516 -5.59 -18.71 -4.87
CA SER A 516 -6.23 -17.47 -5.38
C SER A 516 -7.04 -17.66 -6.67
N GLN A 517 -8.34 -17.36 -6.70
CA GLN A 517 -9.04 -17.16 -7.97
C GLN A 517 -8.85 -15.72 -8.50
N TRP A 518 -8.41 -14.78 -7.67
CA TRP A 518 -8.49 -13.34 -7.92
C TRP A 518 -7.16 -12.61 -7.83
N LEU A 519 -6.43 -12.84 -6.74
CA LEU A 519 -5.17 -12.17 -6.45
C LEU A 519 -4.00 -12.86 -7.12
N ASP A 520 -2.98 -12.08 -7.47
CA ASP A 520 -1.61 -12.54 -7.59
C ASP A 520 -0.81 -12.14 -6.34
N LEU A 521 -0.22 -13.12 -5.66
CA LEU A 521 0.37 -12.92 -4.33
C LEU A 521 1.87 -12.65 -4.39
N SER A 522 2.32 -11.71 -3.56
CA SER A 522 3.73 -11.41 -3.26
C SER A 522 4.10 -11.84 -1.82
N PRO A 523 3.99 -13.13 -1.44
CA PRO A 523 4.32 -13.54 -0.08
C PRO A 523 5.82 -13.34 0.21
N VAL A 524 6.19 -13.27 1.49
CA VAL A 524 7.60 -13.39 1.90
C VAL A 524 7.79 -14.73 2.59
N LEU A 525 8.62 -15.60 2.03
CA LEU A 525 8.97 -16.88 2.65
C LEU A 525 10.10 -16.66 3.65
N ARG A 526 9.76 -16.70 4.93
CA ARG A 526 10.70 -16.69 6.06
C ARG A 526 11.17 -18.10 6.37
N ALA A 527 12.45 -18.26 6.75
CA ALA A 527 12.99 -19.54 7.21
C ALA A 527 14.06 -19.32 8.30
N GLU A 528 13.67 -19.37 9.56
CA GLU A 528 14.58 -19.27 10.71
C GLU A 528 15.12 -20.65 11.09
N ILE A 529 16.42 -20.76 11.40
CA ILE A 529 17.03 -22.02 11.84
C ILE A 529 17.41 -21.97 13.32
N ASP A 530 16.91 -22.93 14.09
CA ASP A 530 17.36 -23.20 15.46
C ASP A 530 18.68 -23.99 15.41
N ASP A 531 19.79 -23.24 15.33
CA ASP A 531 21.16 -23.73 15.43
C ASP A 531 21.98 -22.82 16.36
N PRO A 532 22.02 -23.09 17.68
CA PRO A 532 22.81 -22.31 18.62
C PRO A 532 24.33 -22.40 18.37
N GLY A 533 24.79 -23.38 17.58
CA GLY A 533 26.18 -23.50 17.15
C GLY A 533 26.52 -22.72 15.88
N ARG A 534 25.53 -22.14 15.17
CA ARG A 534 25.66 -21.43 13.89
C ARG A 534 26.53 -22.17 12.86
N GLN A 535 26.37 -23.49 12.79
CA GLN A 535 27.03 -24.36 11.83
C GLN A 535 26.29 -24.45 10.51
N TRP A 536 24.97 -24.23 10.51
CA TRP A 536 24.09 -24.28 9.35
C TRP A 536 23.70 -22.88 8.88
N THR A 537 23.64 -22.70 7.56
CA THR A 537 23.03 -21.54 6.90
C THR A 537 21.79 -21.96 6.15
N VAL A 538 20.89 -20.99 5.93
CA VAL A 538 19.66 -21.14 5.15
C VAL A 538 19.82 -20.39 3.82
N GLY A 539 19.34 -21.00 2.74
CA GLY A 539 19.26 -20.37 1.42
C GLY A 539 18.08 -20.90 0.61
N PHE A 540 17.80 -20.26 -0.52
CA PHE A 540 16.65 -20.55 -1.37
C PHE A 540 17.07 -20.69 -2.83
N ARG A 541 16.42 -21.61 -3.56
CA ARG A 541 16.60 -21.79 -5.01
C ARG A 541 15.28 -21.87 -5.75
N MET A 542 15.26 -21.35 -6.97
CA MET A 542 14.12 -21.48 -7.89
C MET A 542 14.64 -21.65 -9.32
N GLY A 543 14.13 -22.67 -10.04
CA GLY A 543 14.64 -23.02 -11.37
C GLY A 543 16.15 -23.34 -11.41
N GLY A 544 16.71 -23.82 -10.29
CA GLY A 544 18.15 -24.09 -10.14
C GLY A 544 19.03 -22.87 -9.83
N LYS A 545 18.50 -21.64 -9.93
CA LYS A 545 19.22 -20.41 -9.55
C LYS A 545 19.12 -20.17 -8.05
N ASP A 546 20.20 -19.68 -7.46
CA ASP A 546 20.18 -19.17 -6.09
C ASP A 546 19.42 -17.83 -6.05
N ILE A 547 18.52 -17.71 -5.08
CA ILE A 547 17.64 -16.55 -4.89
C ILE A 547 17.69 -16.06 -3.43
N THR A 548 18.64 -16.56 -2.63
CA THR A 548 18.78 -16.24 -1.20
C THR A 548 18.91 -14.73 -0.92
N GLU A 549 19.53 -13.99 -1.84
CA GLU A 549 19.73 -12.53 -1.73
C GLU A 549 18.74 -11.72 -2.57
N ALA A 550 17.79 -12.37 -3.25
CA ALA A 550 16.88 -11.73 -4.21
C ALA A 550 15.65 -11.07 -3.55
N VAL A 551 15.92 -10.14 -2.61
CA VAL A 551 14.99 -9.15 -1.99
C VAL A 551 13.92 -9.78 -1.06
N ALA A 552 13.50 -9.24 0.09
CA ALA A 552 13.84 -8.00 0.82
C ALA A 552 14.18 -8.33 2.30
N GLU A 553 15.14 -7.60 2.88
CA GLU A 553 15.60 -7.71 4.28
C GLU A 553 16.15 -9.09 4.70
N LYS A 554 16.84 -9.12 5.85
CA LYS A 554 17.86 -10.16 6.15
C LYS A 554 17.34 -11.56 6.48
N ASP A 555 16.03 -11.77 6.55
CA ASP A 555 15.42 -12.95 7.17
C ASP A 555 14.40 -13.71 6.27
N GLY A 556 14.27 -13.39 4.97
CA GLY A 556 13.34 -14.12 4.07
C GLY A 556 13.44 -13.78 2.57
N PHE A 557 12.73 -14.55 1.74
CA PHE A 557 12.63 -14.35 0.28
C PHE A 557 11.26 -13.78 -0.11
N ALA A 558 11.22 -12.58 -0.68
CA ALA A 558 9.99 -11.91 -1.11
C ALA A 558 9.68 -12.17 -2.60
N PHE A 559 8.49 -12.69 -2.90
CA PHE A 559 8.05 -12.97 -4.26
C PHE A 559 7.60 -11.68 -5.00
N LEU A 560 8.55 -10.79 -5.29
CA LEU A 560 8.29 -9.49 -5.93
C LEU A 560 8.35 -9.55 -7.47
N LYS A 561 7.71 -8.59 -8.14
CA LYS A 561 7.72 -8.39 -9.62
C LYS A 561 7.37 -9.69 -10.35
N ASP A 562 8.19 -10.14 -11.30
CA ASP A 562 8.02 -11.39 -12.07
C ASP A 562 7.91 -12.66 -11.19
N GLN A 563 8.30 -12.56 -9.91
CA GLN A 563 8.17 -13.64 -8.96
C GLN A 563 6.81 -13.74 -8.28
N ARG A 564 5.89 -12.78 -8.48
CA ARG A 564 4.48 -12.89 -8.04
C ARG A 564 3.87 -14.24 -8.43
N LEU A 565 3.03 -14.76 -7.54
CA LEU A 565 2.36 -16.05 -7.69
C LEU A 565 0.94 -15.80 -8.16
N TRP A 566 0.72 -15.94 -9.48
CA TRP A 566 -0.56 -15.68 -10.15
C TRP A 566 -1.74 -16.47 -9.56
N PRO A 567 -2.99 -16.04 -9.77
CA PRO A 567 -4.18 -16.80 -9.40
C PRO A 567 -4.06 -18.28 -9.82
N SER A 568 -4.37 -19.18 -8.90
CA SER A 568 -4.37 -20.64 -9.07
C SER A 568 -3.02 -21.24 -9.50
N ALA A 569 -1.94 -20.45 -9.53
CA ALA A 569 -0.64 -20.87 -9.98
C ALA A 569 0.16 -21.56 -8.86
N SER A 570 1.04 -22.46 -9.29
CA SER A 570 2.01 -23.11 -8.39
C SER A 570 3.43 -22.83 -8.83
N LYS A 571 4.31 -22.52 -7.88
CA LYS A 571 5.76 -22.39 -8.09
C LYS A 571 6.48 -23.41 -7.23
N LYS A 572 7.48 -24.07 -7.84
CA LYS A 572 8.43 -24.94 -7.13
C LYS A 572 9.66 -24.13 -6.76
N LEU A 573 10.07 -24.26 -5.50
CA LEU A 573 11.28 -23.69 -4.97
C LEU A 573 11.98 -24.74 -4.10
N GLN A 574 13.20 -24.45 -3.66
CA GLN A 574 13.97 -25.34 -2.80
C GLN A 574 14.54 -24.55 -1.63
N LEU A 575 14.31 -25.03 -0.41
CA LEU A 575 15.01 -24.59 0.79
C LEU A 575 16.32 -25.38 0.87
N VAL A 576 17.45 -24.68 0.92
CA VAL A 576 18.79 -25.25 0.95
C VAL A 576 19.44 -24.95 2.30
N LEU A 577 19.75 -25.99 3.07
CA LEU A 577 20.43 -25.87 4.35
C LEU A 577 21.86 -26.35 4.19
N THR A 578 22.85 -25.52 4.52
CA THR A 578 24.27 -25.85 4.31
C THR A 578 25.05 -25.78 5.61
N CYS A 579 25.64 -26.90 6.02
CA CYS A 579 26.51 -26.99 7.19
C CYS A 579 27.95 -26.68 6.82
N ALA A 580 28.49 -25.57 7.34
CA ALA A 580 29.86 -25.10 7.09
C ALA A 580 30.94 -26.12 7.51
N ASN A 581 30.67 -26.92 8.56
CA ASN A 581 31.53 -28.03 8.95
C ASN A 581 30.74 -29.35 9.01
N PRO A 582 30.86 -30.25 8.01
CA PRO A 582 30.11 -31.50 7.97
C PRO A 582 30.36 -32.44 9.16
N ALA A 583 31.48 -32.32 9.87
CA ALA A 583 31.74 -33.10 11.08
C ALA A 583 30.86 -32.65 12.27
N LYS A 584 30.43 -31.38 12.28
CA LYS A 584 29.55 -30.77 13.30
C LYS A 584 28.06 -30.79 12.91
N ALA A 585 27.70 -31.37 11.78
CA ALA A 585 26.32 -31.48 11.32
C ALA A 585 25.46 -32.26 12.33
N HIS A 586 24.55 -31.56 12.98
CA HIS A 586 23.56 -32.06 13.95
C HIS A 586 22.13 -31.80 13.42
N PRO A 587 21.09 -32.46 13.96
CA PRO A 587 19.72 -32.18 13.56
C PRO A 587 19.33 -30.76 13.95
N VAL A 588 18.53 -30.09 13.12
CA VAL A 588 18.11 -28.69 13.30
C VAL A 588 16.61 -28.57 13.06
N THR A 589 15.98 -27.58 13.68
CA THR A 589 14.60 -27.19 13.36
C THR A 589 14.63 -25.93 12.53
N VAL A 590 13.87 -25.90 11.44
CA VAL A 590 13.70 -24.69 10.61
C VAL A 590 12.25 -24.24 10.66
N ARG A 591 11.99 -23.07 11.22
CA ARG A 591 10.67 -22.43 11.21
C ARG A 591 10.45 -21.73 9.89
N ILE A 592 9.51 -22.24 9.09
CA ILE A 592 9.18 -21.71 7.76
C ILE A 592 7.83 -21.00 7.86
N GLY A 593 7.74 -19.76 7.38
CA GLY A 593 6.50 -18.98 7.40
C GLY A 593 6.26 -18.20 6.12
N LEU A 594 5.01 -17.87 5.85
CA LEU A 594 4.64 -16.87 4.85
C LEU A 594 4.27 -15.58 5.57
N LEU A 595 5.11 -14.56 5.47
CA LEU A 595 4.75 -13.21 5.89
C LEU A 595 3.87 -12.57 4.80
N ALA A 596 2.96 -11.69 5.23
CA ALA A 596 2.15 -10.89 4.34
C ALA A 596 3.00 -10.01 3.42
N ASN A 597 2.41 -9.60 2.29
CA ASN A 597 3.00 -8.59 1.43
C ASN A 597 3.25 -7.31 2.25
N PRO A 598 4.47 -6.72 2.27
CA PRO A 598 4.76 -5.47 2.97
C PRO A 598 3.85 -4.30 2.59
N SER A 599 3.19 -4.34 1.42
CA SER A 599 2.23 -3.32 0.97
C SER A 599 0.76 -3.60 1.38
N ARG A 600 0.47 -4.68 2.12
CA ARG A 600 -0.86 -5.08 2.65
C ARG A 600 -0.73 -5.82 4.00
N PRO A 601 -0.13 -5.20 5.04
CA PRO A 601 0.06 -5.83 6.35
C PRO A 601 -1.25 -6.19 7.08
N ASP A 602 -2.37 -5.59 6.68
CA ASP A 602 -3.71 -5.74 7.25
C ASP A 602 -4.35 -7.12 7.04
N LYS A 603 -3.92 -7.89 6.02
CA LYS A 603 -4.52 -9.19 5.66
C LYS A 603 -3.70 -10.40 6.16
N LEU A 604 -3.18 -10.31 7.38
CA LEU A 604 -2.14 -11.21 7.92
C LEU A 604 -2.60 -12.62 8.34
N ASN A 605 -3.91 -12.88 8.46
CA ASN A 605 -4.43 -13.89 9.40
C ASN A 605 -4.84 -15.26 8.82
N GLU A 606 -4.67 -15.56 7.52
CA GLU A 606 -5.26 -16.80 6.95
C GLU A 606 -4.28 -17.79 6.26
N MET A 607 -3.98 -18.85 7.03
CA MET A 607 -3.82 -20.27 6.61
C MET A 607 -2.65 -20.73 5.72
N LEU A 608 -1.64 -21.31 6.37
CA LEU A 608 -0.66 -22.25 5.80
C LEU A 608 -1.14 -23.72 5.93
N THR A 609 -1.88 -24.24 4.95
CA THR A 609 -2.36 -25.64 5.03
C THR A 609 -1.27 -26.66 4.62
N ILE A 610 -0.49 -27.11 5.62
CA ILE A 610 0.60 -28.09 5.47
C ILE A 610 0.06 -29.51 5.23
N HIS A 611 0.44 -30.13 4.11
CA HIS A 611 0.36 -31.57 3.89
C HIS A 611 1.70 -32.04 3.33
N GLY A 612 2.05 -33.31 3.52
CA GLY A 612 3.24 -33.90 2.94
C GLY A 612 2.98 -35.02 1.92
N SER A 613 3.75 -35.06 0.83
CA SER A 613 4.31 -36.31 0.25
C SER A 613 5.69 -36.10 -0.44
N THR A 614 6.77 -36.86 -0.11
CA THR A 614 8.06 -36.84 -0.88
C THR A 614 8.16 -38.03 -1.82
N THR A 615 9.00 -37.86 -2.84
CA THR A 615 9.74 -38.94 -3.50
C THR A 615 11.24 -38.82 -3.20
N ASN A 616 11.93 -39.97 -3.07
CA ASN A 616 13.37 -40.02 -2.80
C ASN A 616 14.21 -39.86 -4.07
N ASN A 617 14.59 -38.63 -4.45
CA ASN A 617 15.51 -38.41 -5.57
C ASN A 617 16.98 -38.39 -5.16
N ALA A 618 17.51 -39.57 -4.85
CA ALA A 618 18.96 -39.78 -4.71
C ALA A 618 19.75 -39.61 -6.04
N ALA A 619 19.05 -39.47 -7.17
CA ALA A 619 19.64 -39.36 -8.51
C ALA A 619 20.07 -37.94 -8.92
N ALA A 620 19.57 -36.88 -8.25
CA ALA A 620 19.71 -35.50 -8.73
C ALA A 620 21.10 -34.85 -8.51
N MET A 621 22.06 -35.53 -7.88
CA MET A 621 23.42 -35.01 -7.64
C MET A 621 24.51 -35.59 -8.55
N ALA A 622 24.17 -36.41 -9.54
CA ALA A 622 25.15 -36.97 -10.49
C ALA A 622 25.55 -36.01 -11.63
N SER A 623 24.75 -34.97 -11.93
CA SER A 623 24.95 -34.09 -13.09
C SER A 623 25.49 -32.69 -12.78
N ALA A 624 25.54 -32.28 -11.51
CA ALA A 624 25.97 -30.93 -11.10
C ALA A 624 27.48 -30.79 -10.81
N ALA A 625 28.28 -31.84 -11.06
CA ALA A 625 29.70 -31.92 -10.68
C ALA A 625 30.69 -31.91 -11.86
N ILE A 626 30.23 -31.76 -13.11
CA ILE A 626 31.09 -31.72 -14.30
C ILE A 626 30.63 -30.62 -15.26
N ALA A 627 31.08 -29.39 -15.01
CA ALA A 627 31.05 -28.27 -15.96
C ALA A 627 32.06 -27.17 -15.57
N HIS A 628 33.35 -27.51 -15.61
CA HIS A 628 34.47 -26.61 -15.87
C HIS A 628 35.46 -27.42 -16.73
N PRO A 629 36.01 -26.88 -17.82
CA PRO A 629 36.79 -25.62 -17.85
C PRO A 629 35.95 -24.34 -17.80
#